data_AF-A0A0D8JTA7-F1
#
_entry.id   AF-A0A0D8JTA7-F1
#
_cell.length_a   1.000
_cell.length_b   1.000
_cell.length_c   1.000
_cell.angle_alpha   90.00
_cell.angle_beta   90.00
_cell.angle_gamma   90.00
#
_symmetry.space_group_name_H-M   'P 1'
#
loop_
_entity.id
_entity.type
_entity.pdbx_description
1 polymer ?
#
loop_
_entity_poly.entity_id
_entity_poly.type
_entity_poly.pdbx_seq_one_letter_code
_entity_poly.pdbx_strand_id
1 'polypeptide(L)'
;MSTGRATFRNVHFYNALTGDCLGGFYQKGSLTEESMIGILTNILLIVEQPFTVKHRMSDRIITPSKDPVELGDYDISSTGPLHLNDEPCVARLITYSSSGQEDQFRSGVRARDRKCVISGRVNNLIQLNMWPAFHAAHVFPLECGNLWCEFNYGRWVTNMDDAVGISKINSTQNGLLMDASLHNLFDQYLFSINPDDGYKIISFFPDDMTIDGRILDPVCRDPTDPNHVSDELLRWHFRQSVLANMRGAGEPVFESDFPPGTDKMAVLREELYGKERFEMEIESRLRSVG
;
A
#
# COMPACT_ATOMS: atom_id res chain seq x y z
N MET A 1 20.71 -4.92 10.74
CA MET A 1 19.89 -3.77 11.19
C MET A 1 18.91 -3.50 10.07
N SER A 2 17.62 -3.74 10.27
CA SER A 2 16.64 -3.32 9.26
C SER A 2 16.67 -1.79 9.18
N THR A 3 16.87 -1.27 7.98
CA THR A 3 16.71 0.17 7.71
C THR A 3 15.21 0.47 7.80
N GLY A 4 14.78 1.10 8.90
CA GLY A 4 13.37 1.44 9.12
C GLY A 4 12.90 2.54 8.18
N ARG A 5 11.59 2.58 7.88
CA ARG A 5 10.96 3.55 6.96
C ARG A 5 11.23 5.01 7.34
N ALA A 6 11.43 5.30 8.63
CA ALA A 6 11.84 6.62 9.10
C ALA A 6 13.11 7.16 8.43
N THR A 7 14.04 6.29 8.01
CA THR A 7 15.31 6.70 7.38
C THR A 7 15.14 7.38 6.03
N PHE A 8 14.02 7.13 5.35
CA PHE A 8 13.74 7.71 4.03
C PHE A 8 13.03 9.06 4.12
N ARG A 9 12.46 9.42 5.27
CA ARG A 9 11.54 10.56 5.35
C ARG A 9 12.26 11.88 5.17
N ASN A 10 11.59 12.79 4.48
CA ASN A 10 12.03 14.18 4.29
C ASN A 10 10.95 15.20 4.69
N VAL A 11 9.81 14.70 5.19
CA VAL A 11 8.76 15.46 5.86
C VAL A 11 8.47 14.82 7.20
N HIS A 12 8.38 15.61 8.28
CA HIS A 12 8.15 15.12 9.65
C HIS A 12 7.02 15.85 10.35
N PHE A 13 6.28 15.14 11.20
CA PHE A 13 5.19 15.67 11.99
C PHE A 13 5.54 15.62 13.48
N TYR A 14 5.34 16.74 14.16
CA TYR A 14 5.58 16.86 15.60
C TYR A 14 4.34 17.38 16.31
N ASN A 15 4.13 16.90 17.54
CA ASN A 15 3.17 17.52 18.44
C ASN A 15 3.75 18.85 18.92
N ALA A 16 3.10 19.96 18.60
CA ALA A 16 3.60 21.30 18.92
C ALA A 16 3.70 21.58 20.44
N LEU A 17 2.90 20.87 21.25
CA LEU A 17 2.88 21.04 22.72
C LEU A 17 3.98 20.23 23.40
N THR A 18 4.19 18.98 22.98
CA THR A 18 5.12 18.05 23.66
C THR A 18 6.47 17.92 22.95
N GLY A 19 6.55 18.24 21.66
CA GLY A 19 7.72 18.00 20.81
C GLY A 19 7.84 16.56 20.33
N ASP A 20 6.88 15.68 20.65
CA ASP A 20 6.94 14.27 20.26
C ASP A 20 6.80 14.12 18.73
N CYS A 21 7.60 13.23 18.15
CA CYS A 21 7.47 12.85 16.75
C CYS A 21 6.22 11.98 16.56
N LEU A 22 5.26 12.50 15.81
CA LEU A 22 4.02 11.81 15.46
C LEU A 22 4.21 10.91 14.24
N GLY A 23 5.21 11.20 13.41
CA GLY A 23 5.43 10.48 12.17
C GLY A 23 6.05 11.35 11.08
N GLY A 24 5.85 10.97 9.83
CA GLY A 24 6.37 11.70 8.68
C GLY A 24 6.35 10.85 7.43
N PHE A 25 6.79 11.36 6.29
CA PHE A 25 6.80 10.61 5.04
C PHE A 25 7.94 11.04 4.14
N TYR A 26 8.22 10.21 3.14
CA TYR A 26 9.02 10.63 2.00
C TYR A 26 8.10 11.25 0.95
N GLN A 27 8.58 12.33 0.34
CA GLN A 27 7.90 13.08 -0.69
C GLN A 27 8.87 13.41 -1.83
N LYS A 28 8.41 13.30 -3.08
CA LYS A 28 9.13 13.76 -4.28
C LYS A 28 8.32 14.78 -5.12
N GLY A 29 7.30 15.37 -4.51
CA GLY A 29 6.50 16.47 -5.06
C GLY A 29 5.10 16.07 -5.53
N SER A 30 4.70 14.80 -5.40
CA SER A 30 3.39 14.30 -5.81
C SER A 30 2.27 14.60 -4.80
N LEU A 31 2.58 14.52 -3.51
CA LEU A 31 1.60 14.67 -2.43
C LEU A 31 1.35 16.16 -2.16
N THR A 32 0.09 16.60 -2.19
CA THR A 32 -0.25 18.02 -2.01
C THR A 32 -0.60 18.33 -0.57
N GLU A 33 -0.64 19.61 -0.22
CA GLU A 33 -1.06 20.05 1.12
C GLU A 33 -2.47 19.55 1.48
N GLU A 34 -3.38 19.57 0.51
CA GLU A 34 -4.72 18.98 0.66
C GLU A 34 -4.64 17.47 0.97
N SER A 35 -3.84 16.69 0.23
CA SER A 35 -3.66 15.27 0.51
C SER A 35 -3.05 15.02 1.89
N MET A 36 -2.06 15.82 2.29
CA MET A 36 -1.42 15.73 3.60
C MET A 36 -2.43 15.96 4.74
N ILE A 37 -3.22 17.03 4.64
CA ILE A 37 -4.27 17.32 5.63
C ILE A 37 -5.31 16.19 5.65
N GLY A 38 -5.74 15.70 4.48
CA GLY A 38 -6.67 14.57 4.38
C GLY A 38 -6.13 13.30 5.04
N ILE A 39 -4.84 12.99 4.86
CA ILE A 39 -4.19 11.85 5.51
C ILE A 39 -4.13 12.02 7.02
N LEU A 40 -3.72 13.19 7.50
CA LEU A 40 -3.65 13.49 8.94
C LEU A 40 -5.03 13.35 9.58
N THR A 41 -6.06 13.92 8.97
CA THR A 41 -7.44 13.91 9.51
C THR A 41 -8.09 12.53 9.46
N ASN A 42 -7.95 11.79 8.37
CA ASN A 42 -8.77 10.60 8.13
C ASN A 42 -8.05 9.28 8.45
N ILE A 43 -6.72 9.31 8.59
CA ILE A 43 -5.92 8.08 8.74
C ILE A 43 -4.98 8.15 9.94
N LEU A 44 -4.18 9.20 10.09
CA LEU A 44 -3.08 9.17 11.07
C LEU A 44 -3.46 9.63 12.46
N LEU A 45 -4.32 10.64 12.59
CA LEU A 45 -4.65 11.24 13.87
C LEU A 45 -6.06 10.88 14.32
N ILE A 46 -6.19 10.56 15.61
CA ILE A 46 -7.46 10.49 16.32
C ILE A 46 -7.53 11.75 17.18
N VAL A 47 -8.45 12.65 16.81
CA VAL A 47 -8.62 13.97 17.42
C VAL A 47 -10.10 14.26 17.68
N GLU A 48 -10.40 14.85 18.83
CA GLU A 48 -11.75 15.32 19.16
C GLU A 48 -11.96 16.79 18.77
N GLN A 49 -10.87 17.52 18.59
CA GLN A 49 -10.87 18.95 18.30
C GLN A 49 -10.12 19.25 17.00
N PRO A 50 -10.49 20.31 16.26
CA PRO A 50 -9.74 20.75 15.10
C PRO A 50 -8.26 20.99 15.45
N PHE A 51 -7.39 20.59 14.54
CA PHE A 51 -5.96 20.86 14.64
C PHE A 51 -5.51 21.82 13.54
N THR A 52 -4.35 22.43 13.74
CA THR A 52 -3.64 23.24 12.75
C THR A 52 -2.30 22.59 12.46
N VAL A 53 -1.86 22.70 11.21
CA VAL A 53 -0.56 22.24 10.75
C VAL A 53 0.25 23.46 10.36
N LYS A 54 1.45 23.60 10.91
CA LYS A 54 2.33 24.73 10.66
C LYS A 54 3.68 24.23 10.19
N HIS A 55 4.16 24.72 9.05
CA HIS A 55 5.52 24.43 8.62
C HIS A 55 6.51 25.20 9.50
N ARG A 56 7.43 24.47 10.15
CA ARG A 56 8.31 25.01 11.19
C ARG A 56 9.30 26.03 10.65
N MET A 57 9.85 25.79 9.45
CA MET A 57 10.87 26.67 8.87
C MET A 57 10.32 28.01 8.40
N SER A 58 9.13 28.03 7.79
CA SER A 58 8.54 29.25 7.21
C SER A 58 7.49 29.90 8.11
N ASP A 59 7.18 29.30 9.26
CA ASP A 59 6.06 29.65 10.13
C ASP A 59 4.68 29.66 9.45
N ARG A 60 4.59 29.11 8.21
CA ARG A 60 3.35 29.12 7.42
C ARG A 60 2.34 28.13 7.97
N ILE A 61 1.13 28.61 8.23
CA ILE A 61 -0.02 27.74 8.49
C ILE A 61 -0.42 27.09 7.17
N ILE A 62 -0.50 25.76 7.18
CA ILE A 62 -0.86 24.98 6.01
C ILE A 62 -2.37 24.85 5.94
N THR A 63 -2.92 25.18 4.79
CA THR A 63 -4.34 25.02 4.46
C THR A 63 -4.46 24.12 3.23
N PRO A 64 -5.61 23.47 3.01
CA PRO A 64 -5.78 22.61 1.84
C PRO A 64 -5.50 23.35 0.54
N SER A 65 -4.56 22.84 -0.25
CA SER A 65 -4.19 23.36 -1.56
C SER A 65 -3.67 22.23 -2.46
N LYS A 66 -3.57 22.52 -3.77
CA LYS A 66 -2.92 21.62 -4.74
C LYS A 66 -1.41 21.83 -4.82
N ASP A 67 -0.84 22.71 -4.01
CA ASP A 67 0.60 22.91 -3.96
C ASP A 67 1.27 21.65 -3.36
N PRO A 68 2.44 21.24 -3.89
CA PRO A 68 3.22 20.18 -3.28
C PRO A 68 3.61 20.52 -1.84
N VAL A 69 3.60 19.52 -0.96
CA VAL A 69 4.11 19.69 0.41
C VAL A 69 5.59 20.05 0.38
N GLU A 70 5.96 21.14 1.04
CA GLU A 70 7.35 21.54 1.24
C GLU A 70 8.09 20.51 2.11
N LEU A 71 9.40 20.38 1.89
CA LEU A 71 10.22 19.47 2.70
C LEU A 71 10.52 20.10 4.06
N GLY A 72 10.57 19.27 5.11
CA GLY A 72 10.94 19.70 6.46
C GLY A 72 9.94 19.30 7.54
N ASP A 73 9.97 20.07 8.62
CA ASP A 73 9.23 19.73 9.83
C ASP A 73 7.93 20.52 9.93
N TYR A 74 6.89 19.85 10.40
CA TYR A 74 5.56 20.41 10.59
C TYR A 74 5.11 20.20 12.04
N ASP A 75 4.71 21.30 12.67
CA ASP A 75 4.16 21.32 14.03
C ASP A 75 2.64 21.25 13.97
N ILE A 76 2.07 20.24 14.63
CA ILE A 76 0.64 19.99 14.73
C ILE A 76 0.14 20.46 16.09
N SER A 77 -0.77 21.43 16.09
CA SER A 77 -1.35 22.01 17.31
C SER A 77 -2.84 21.74 17.37
N SER A 78 -3.34 21.26 18.50
CA SER A 78 -4.78 21.17 18.80
C SER A 78 -5.04 21.65 20.23
N THR A 79 -6.27 22.07 20.52
CA THR A 79 -6.70 22.39 21.89
C THR A 79 -6.98 21.15 22.72
N GLY A 80 -7.23 20.01 22.07
CA GLY A 80 -7.42 18.70 22.70
C GLY A 80 -6.21 17.77 22.52
N PRO A 81 -6.26 16.58 23.13
CA PRO A 81 -5.24 15.56 22.93
C PRO A 81 -5.10 15.16 21.45
N LEU A 82 -3.85 14.93 21.02
CA LEU A 82 -3.51 14.35 19.73
C LEU A 82 -3.09 12.90 19.95
N HIS A 83 -3.84 11.94 19.41
CA HIS A 83 -3.48 10.54 19.44
C HIS A 83 -3.15 10.04 18.04
N LEU A 84 -2.13 9.19 17.93
CA LEU A 84 -1.92 8.43 16.70
C LEU A 84 -2.96 7.32 16.60
N ASN A 85 -3.42 7.06 15.39
CA ASN A 85 -4.29 5.93 15.10
C ASN A 85 -3.60 4.62 15.48
N ASP A 86 -4.26 3.81 16.28
CA ASP A 86 -3.80 2.53 16.82
C ASP A 86 -4.21 1.32 15.96
N GLU A 87 -4.87 1.54 14.82
CA GLU A 87 -5.24 0.50 13.86
C GLU A 87 -4.03 -0.36 13.45
N PRO A 88 -4.06 -1.68 13.62
CA PRO A 88 -2.95 -2.53 13.22
C PRO A 88 -2.66 -2.42 11.72
N CYS A 89 -1.37 -2.32 11.36
CA CYS A 89 -0.96 -2.46 9.97
C CYS A 89 -0.97 -3.96 9.60
N VAL A 90 -1.63 -4.31 8.51
CA VAL A 90 -1.70 -5.68 8.01
C VAL A 90 -0.39 -6.00 7.29
N ALA A 91 0.51 -6.71 7.97
CA ALA A 91 1.75 -7.19 7.38
C ALA A 91 1.47 -8.10 6.16
N ARG A 92 2.27 -7.95 5.11
CA ARG A 92 2.24 -8.79 3.91
C ARG A 92 3.50 -9.62 3.81
N LEU A 93 3.37 -10.81 3.21
CA LEU A 93 4.53 -11.53 2.72
C LEU A 93 4.84 -11.14 1.28
N ILE A 94 6.13 -11.21 0.94
CA ILE A 94 6.57 -11.28 -0.46
C ILE A 94 6.36 -12.73 -0.89
N THR A 95 5.15 -13.07 -1.31
CA THR A 95 4.81 -14.43 -1.74
C THR A 95 4.63 -14.47 -3.25
N TYR A 96 5.46 -15.29 -3.89
CA TYR A 96 5.22 -15.76 -5.25
C TYR A 96 4.33 -17.00 -5.15
N SER A 97 3.05 -16.82 -4.85
CA SER A 97 2.10 -17.93 -4.86
C SER A 97 1.95 -18.44 -6.31
N SER A 98 1.97 -19.76 -6.49
CA SER A 98 1.70 -20.42 -7.77
C SER A 98 0.67 -21.51 -7.52
N SER A 99 -0.62 -21.17 -7.59
CA SER A 99 -1.74 -22.12 -7.41
C SER A 99 -2.69 -22.13 -8.61
N GLY A 100 -3.50 -23.18 -8.78
CA GLY A 100 -4.39 -23.34 -9.94
C GLY A 100 -5.62 -22.42 -9.95
N GLN A 101 -6.15 -22.00 -8.79
CA GLN A 101 -7.23 -21.00 -8.73
C GLN A 101 -6.78 -19.59 -9.16
N GLU A 102 -5.47 -19.35 -9.09
CA GLU A 102 -4.80 -18.16 -9.57
C GLU A 102 -4.92 -18.00 -11.10
N ASP A 103 -5.27 -19.06 -11.83
CA ASP A 103 -5.36 -19.00 -13.30
C ASP A 103 -6.48 -18.06 -13.78
N GLN A 104 -7.65 -18.05 -13.14
CA GLN A 104 -8.74 -17.15 -13.55
C GLN A 104 -8.45 -15.70 -13.16
N PHE A 105 -8.02 -15.46 -11.93
CA PHE A 105 -7.57 -14.15 -11.46
C PHE A 105 -6.51 -13.56 -12.39
N ARG A 106 -5.43 -14.31 -12.59
CA ARG A 106 -4.28 -13.90 -13.40
C ARG A 106 -4.68 -13.68 -14.86
N SER A 107 -5.50 -14.56 -15.43
CA SER A 107 -5.96 -14.41 -16.81
C SER A 107 -6.88 -13.20 -16.96
N GLY A 108 -7.78 -12.96 -16.01
CA GLY A 108 -8.68 -11.81 -15.98
C GLY A 108 -7.92 -10.49 -15.90
N VAL A 109 -6.99 -10.37 -14.94
CA VAL A 109 -6.12 -9.19 -14.78
C VAL A 109 -5.27 -8.95 -16.04
N ARG A 110 -4.67 -10.00 -16.61
CA ARG A 110 -3.87 -9.89 -17.85
C ARG A 110 -4.71 -9.45 -19.05
N ALA A 111 -5.93 -9.97 -19.17
CA ALA A 111 -6.85 -9.65 -20.26
C ALA A 111 -7.30 -8.18 -20.17
N ARG A 112 -7.61 -7.70 -18.96
CA ARG A 112 -7.99 -6.31 -18.69
C ARG A 112 -6.81 -5.35 -18.93
N ASP A 113 -5.69 -5.59 -18.28
CA ASP A 113 -4.64 -4.57 -18.12
C ASP A 113 -3.65 -4.54 -19.28
N ARG A 114 -3.21 -5.71 -19.76
CA ARG A 114 -2.33 -5.90 -20.94
C ARG A 114 -0.93 -5.25 -20.90
N LYS A 115 -0.65 -4.39 -19.91
CA LYS A 115 0.61 -3.68 -19.65
C LYS A 115 0.77 -3.45 -18.15
N CYS A 116 1.93 -2.99 -17.71
CA CYS A 116 2.05 -2.53 -16.32
C CYS A 116 1.21 -1.26 -16.14
N VAL A 117 0.18 -1.31 -15.29
CA VAL A 117 -0.74 -0.17 -15.06
C VAL A 117 -0.17 0.90 -14.13
N ILE A 118 1.00 0.63 -13.53
CA ILE A 118 1.74 1.54 -12.65
C ILE A 118 2.79 2.32 -13.46
N SER A 119 3.65 1.61 -14.20
CA SER A 119 4.73 2.22 -14.99
C SER A 119 4.37 2.49 -16.46
N GLY A 120 3.21 2.03 -16.94
CA GLY A 120 2.85 2.09 -18.35
C GLY A 120 3.69 1.20 -19.26
N ARG A 121 4.63 0.39 -18.72
CA ARG A 121 5.50 -0.49 -19.49
C ARG A 121 4.66 -1.48 -20.29
N VAL A 122 4.75 -1.38 -21.62
CA VAL A 122 4.03 -2.26 -22.55
C VAL A 122 4.65 -3.67 -22.56
N ASN A 123 3.79 -4.69 -22.59
CA ASN A 123 4.22 -6.06 -22.83
C ASN A 123 4.28 -6.37 -24.35
N ASN A 124 5.46 -6.27 -24.94
CA ASN A 124 5.67 -6.57 -26.37
C ASN A 124 5.47 -8.05 -26.74
N LEU A 125 5.40 -8.94 -25.75
CA LEU A 125 5.24 -10.39 -25.95
C LEU A 125 3.78 -10.86 -25.78
N ILE A 126 2.82 -9.92 -25.65
CA ILE A 126 1.41 -10.24 -25.43
C ILE A 126 0.81 -11.12 -26.54
N GLN A 127 1.25 -10.94 -27.79
CA GLN A 127 0.79 -11.73 -28.95
C GLN A 127 1.21 -13.21 -28.87
N LEU A 128 2.24 -13.51 -28.09
CA LEU A 128 2.71 -14.87 -27.81
C LEU A 128 2.15 -15.41 -26.48
N ASN A 129 1.25 -14.67 -25.82
CA ASN A 129 0.74 -14.96 -24.49
C ASN A 129 1.85 -15.14 -23.42
N MET A 130 2.95 -14.38 -23.56
CA MET A 130 4.08 -14.45 -22.63
C MET A 130 4.10 -13.23 -21.69
N TRP A 131 4.37 -13.48 -20.41
CA TRP A 131 4.32 -12.48 -19.33
C TRP A 131 5.54 -12.52 -18.40
N PRO A 132 6.77 -12.77 -18.89
CA PRO A 132 7.92 -13.13 -18.02
C PRO A 132 8.35 -12.04 -17.04
N ALA A 133 7.97 -10.79 -17.28
CA ALA A 133 8.31 -9.64 -16.44
C ALA A 133 7.10 -9.00 -15.74
N PHE A 134 5.91 -9.61 -15.84
CA PHE A 134 4.66 -9.03 -15.36
C PHE A 134 3.95 -9.97 -14.39
N HIS A 135 3.56 -9.43 -13.24
CA HIS A 135 2.79 -10.14 -12.23
C HIS A 135 1.39 -9.54 -12.10
N ALA A 136 0.39 -10.41 -11.95
CA ALA A 136 -0.94 -10.00 -11.48
C ALA A 136 -0.86 -9.95 -9.96
N ALA A 137 -0.89 -8.75 -9.40
CA ALA A 137 -0.74 -8.49 -7.97
C ALA A 137 -2.10 -8.26 -7.33
N HIS A 138 -2.34 -8.85 -6.16
CA HIS A 138 -3.55 -8.58 -5.39
C HIS A 138 -3.43 -7.26 -4.61
N VAL A 139 -4.47 -6.41 -4.69
CA VAL A 139 -4.58 -5.14 -3.94
C VAL A 139 -4.83 -5.38 -2.45
N PHE A 140 -5.68 -6.35 -2.11
CA PHE A 140 -5.79 -6.93 -0.78
C PHE A 140 -5.09 -8.30 -0.77
N PRO A 141 -4.19 -8.57 0.20
CA PRO A 141 -3.31 -9.73 0.12
C PRO A 141 -4.08 -11.04 0.25
N LEU A 142 -3.76 -11.99 -0.61
CA LEU A 142 -4.37 -13.32 -0.65
C LEU A 142 -4.16 -14.06 0.68
N GLU A 143 -3.01 -13.85 1.31
CA GLU A 143 -2.58 -14.49 2.56
C GLU A 143 -3.41 -14.05 3.75
N CYS A 144 -4.06 -12.88 3.68
CA CYS A 144 -4.90 -12.36 4.75
C CYS A 144 -6.38 -12.78 4.58
N GLY A 145 -6.62 -13.98 4.03
CA GLY A 145 -7.96 -14.50 3.77
C GLY A 145 -8.87 -14.58 5.00
N ASN A 146 -8.30 -14.79 6.18
CA ASN A 146 -9.05 -14.77 7.43
C ASN A 146 -9.61 -13.37 7.73
N LEU A 147 -8.78 -12.32 7.59
CA LEU A 147 -9.21 -10.93 7.73
C LEU A 147 -10.23 -10.53 6.66
N TRP A 148 -10.03 -11.01 5.42
CA TRP A 148 -10.99 -10.82 4.33
C TRP A 148 -12.39 -11.30 4.69
N CYS A 149 -12.49 -12.50 5.26
CA CYS A 149 -13.75 -13.08 5.70
C CYS A 149 -14.29 -12.40 6.96
N GLU A 150 -13.47 -12.21 7.99
CA GLU A 150 -13.85 -11.64 9.28
C GLU A 150 -14.48 -10.25 9.12
N PHE A 151 -13.83 -9.38 8.34
CA PHE A 151 -14.29 -8.01 8.12
C PHE A 151 -15.19 -7.88 6.89
N ASN A 152 -15.54 -8.99 6.23
CA ASN A 152 -16.38 -9.03 5.03
C ASN A 152 -15.91 -8.04 3.94
N TYR A 153 -14.62 -8.04 3.62
CA TYR A 153 -14.07 -7.19 2.55
C TYR A 153 -14.53 -7.60 1.16
N GLY A 154 -15.01 -8.86 1.01
CA GLY A 154 -15.67 -9.33 -0.21
C GLY A 154 -16.92 -8.56 -0.62
N ARG A 155 -17.50 -7.73 0.26
CA ARG A 155 -18.59 -6.82 -0.10
C ARG A 155 -18.20 -5.78 -1.15
N TRP A 156 -16.90 -5.49 -1.29
CA TRP A 156 -16.37 -4.53 -2.26
C TRP A 156 -16.12 -5.13 -3.65
N VAL A 157 -16.44 -6.41 -3.82
CA VAL A 157 -16.36 -7.14 -5.08
C VAL A 157 -17.77 -7.36 -5.64
N THR A 158 -18.00 -6.81 -6.83
CA THR A 158 -19.32 -6.73 -7.50
C THR A 158 -19.43 -7.59 -8.76
N ASN A 159 -18.35 -8.17 -9.25
CA ASN A 159 -18.36 -9.01 -10.45
C ASN A 159 -18.46 -10.52 -10.15
N MET A 160 -18.77 -10.88 -8.90
CA MET A 160 -18.87 -12.29 -8.44
C MET A 160 -20.06 -12.45 -7.49
N ASP A 161 -21.27 -12.17 -7.97
CA ASP A 161 -22.48 -12.16 -7.14
C ASP A 161 -22.81 -13.52 -6.51
N ASP A 162 -22.49 -14.62 -7.20
CA ASP A 162 -22.75 -15.99 -6.73
C ASP A 162 -21.64 -16.55 -5.82
N ALA A 163 -20.51 -15.84 -5.67
CA ALA A 163 -19.39 -16.29 -4.85
C ALA A 163 -19.55 -15.87 -3.39
N VAL A 164 -19.21 -16.74 -2.44
CA VAL A 164 -19.30 -16.46 -1.00
C VAL A 164 -17.94 -16.57 -0.31
N GLY A 165 -17.76 -15.78 0.75
CA GLY A 165 -16.58 -15.84 1.62
C GLY A 165 -15.28 -15.51 0.89
N ILE A 166 -14.28 -16.40 1.07
CA ILE A 166 -12.92 -16.20 0.58
C ILE A 166 -12.82 -16.17 -0.94
N SER A 167 -13.73 -16.81 -1.67
CA SER A 167 -13.63 -16.94 -3.13
C SER A 167 -13.55 -15.60 -3.86
N LYS A 168 -14.18 -14.55 -3.32
CA LYS A 168 -14.15 -13.19 -3.90
C LYS A 168 -12.76 -12.54 -3.86
N ILE A 169 -11.83 -13.04 -3.05
CA ILE A 169 -10.46 -12.49 -2.96
C ILE A 169 -9.70 -12.62 -4.29
N ASN A 170 -10.05 -13.63 -5.09
CA ASN A 170 -9.47 -13.88 -6.41
C ASN A 170 -10.23 -13.18 -7.55
N SER A 171 -11.09 -12.20 -7.24
CA SER A 171 -11.70 -11.36 -8.27
C SER A 171 -10.65 -10.50 -8.98
N THR A 172 -10.81 -10.33 -10.29
CA THR A 172 -10.07 -9.34 -11.10
C THR A 172 -10.14 -7.93 -10.51
N GLN A 173 -11.22 -7.57 -9.81
CA GLN A 173 -11.37 -6.26 -9.15
C GLN A 173 -10.40 -6.07 -7.97
N ASN A 174 -9.85 -7.16 -7.42
CA ASN A 174 -8.79 -7.16 -6.42
C ASN A 174 -7.39 -7.24 -7.04
N GLY A 175 -7.25 -7.09 -8.36
CA GLY A 175 -5.98 -7.32 -9.05
C GLY A 175 -5.50 -6.14 -9.88
N LEU A 176 -4.18 -6.00 -10.03
CA LEU A 176 -3.51 -5.07 -10.94
C LEU A 176 -2.33 -5.77 -11.62
N LEU A 177 -2.13 -5.55 -12.92
CA LEU A 177 -0.97 -6.05 -13.65
C LEU A 177 0.20 -5.07 -13.51
N MET A 178 1.30 -5.52 -12.94
CA MET A 178 2.48 -4.68 -12.75
C MET A 178 3.78 -5.38 -13.11
N ASP A 179 4.85 -4.60 -13.26
CA ASP A 179 6.20 -5.12 -13.39
C ASP A 179 6.56 -5.94 -12.14
N ALA A 180 7.29 -7.03 -12.31
CA ALA A 180 7.69 -7.90 -11.21
C ALA A 180 8.43 -7.16 -10.10
N SER A 181 9.27 -6.16 -10.42
CA SER A 181 9.97 -5.37 -9.41
C SER A 181 9.02 -4.44 -8.64
N LEU A 182 7.99 -3.92 -9.30
CA LEU A 182 6.97 -3.08 -8.67
C LEU A 182 6.04 -3.89 -7.77
N HIS A 183 5.78 -5.16 -8.09
CA HIS A 183 4.99 -6.05 -7.22
C HIS A 183 5.60 -6.14 -5.82
N ASN A 184 6.90 -6.37 -5.73
CA ASN A 184 7.60 -6.44 -4.44
C ASN A 184 7.48 -5.13 -3.63
N LEU A 185 7.57 -3.98 -4.30
CA LEU A 185 7.45 -2.67 -3.63
C LEU A 185 6.00 -2.39 -3.20
N PHE A 186 5.03 -2.85 -3.98
CA PHE A 186 3.60 -2.72 -3.70
C PHE A 186 3.21 -3.53 -2.47
N ASP A 187 3.65 -4.79 -2.39
CA ASP A 187 3.39 -5.67 -1.25
C ASP A 187 4.01 -5.13 0.05
N GLN A 188 5.15 -4.45 -0.04
CA GLN A 188 5.78 -3.78 1.10
C GLN A 188 5.17 -2.40 1.41
N TYR A 189 4.09 -2.01 0.74
CA TYR A 189 3.45 -0.70 0.86
C TYR A 189 4.40 0.47 0.59
N LEU A 190 5.50 0.29 -0.15
CA LEU A 190 6.46 1.37 -0.40
C LEU A 190 5.90 2.41 -1.37
N PHE A 191 4.89 2.05 -2.15
CA PHE A 191 4.05 3.00 -2.86
C PHE A 191 2.59 2.55 -2.80
N SER A 192 1.67 3.47 -3.13
CA SER A 192 0.25 3.16 -3.21
C SER A 192 -0.48 4.06 -4.19
N ILE A 193 -1.75 3.79 -4.42
CA ILE A 193 -2.62 4.56 -5.31
C ILE A 193 -3.70 5.21 -4.44
N ASN A 194 -3.86 6.54 -4.55
CA ASN A 194 -4.94 7.25 -3.89
C ASN A 194 -6.11 7.47 -4.88
N PRO A 195 -7.20 6.67 -4.81
CA PRO A 195 -8.34 6.85 -5.70
C PRO A 195 -9.06 8.20 -5.45
N ASP A 196 -8.94 8.77 -4.26
CA ASP A 196 -9.60 10.03 -3.87
C ASP A 196 -8.82 11.29 -4.30
N ASP A 197 -7.59 11.13 -4.78
CA ASP A 197 -6.80 12.19 -5.42
C ASP A 197 -6.52 11.85 -6.89
N GLY A 198 -7.58 11.47 -7.61
CA GLY A 198 -7.52 11.21 -9.05
C GLY A 198 -6.69 10.00 -9.45
N TYR A 199 -6.61 8.98 -8.57
CA TYR A 199 -5.80 7.77 -8.75
C TYR A 199 -4.30 8.05 -8.84
N LYS A 200 -3.83 9.09 -8.15
CA LYS A 200 -2.41 9.43 -8.11
C LYS A 200 -1.61 8.34 -7.36
N ILE A 201 -0.47 7.99 -7.93
CA ILE A 201 0.51 7.07 -7.36
C ILE A 201 1.43 7.86 -6.44
N ILE A 202 1.52 7.44 -5.18
CA ILE A 202 2.32 8.08 -4.14
C ILE A 202 3.43 7.13 -3.71
N SER A 203 4.68 7.57 -3.80
CA SER A 203 5.83 6.82 -3.30
C SER A 203 6.24 7.28 -1.92
N PHE A 204 6.41 6.34 -0.99
CA PHE A 204 6.82 6.57 0.40
C PHE A 204 8.32 6.25 0.63
N PHE A 205 9.07 6.07 -0.44
CA PHE A 205 10.50 5.76 -0.45
C PHE A 205 11.18 6.52 -1.60
N PRO A 206 12.53 6.61 -1.61
CA PRO A 206 13.28 7.19 -2.72
C PRO A 206 12.96 6.46 -4.03
N ASP A 207 12.06 7.05 -4.81
CA ASP A 207 11.51 6.44 -6.01
C ASP A 207 12.51 6.51 -7.18
N ASP A 208 13.28 5.44 -7.30
CA ASP A 208 14.16 5.16 -8.44
C ASP A 208 13.41 4.63 -9.66
N MET A 209 12.14 4.24 -9.50
CA MET A 209 11.30 3.65 -10.55
C MET A 209 10.49 4.70 -11.33
N THR A 210 10.53 5.98 -10.92
CA THR A 210 9.85 7.12 -11.55
C THR A 210 8.34 6.95 -11.66
N ILE A 211 7.74 6.36 -10.62
CA ILE A 211 6.30 6.12 -10.51
C ILE A 211 5.56 7.21 -9.71
N ASP A 212 6.27 7.98 -8.88
CA ASP A 212 5.67 9.01 -8.04
C ASP A 212 4.97 10.09 -8.88
N GLY A 213 3.75 10.46 -8.48
CA GLY A 213 2.92 11.47 -9.16
C GLY A 213 2.28 11.02 -10.46
N ARG A 214 2.57 9.80 -10.95
CA ARG A 214 1.83 9.23 -12.07
C ARG A 214 0.39 8.94 -11.68
N ILE A 215 -0.46 8.74 -12.67
CA ILE A 215 -1.86 8.36 -12.49
C ILE A 215 -1.99 6.88 -12.87
N LEU A 216 -2.70 6.10 -12.05
CA LEU A 216 -3.04 4.71 -12.36
C LEU A 216 -3.69 4.64 -13.76
N ASP A 217 -3.21 3.71 -14.57
CA ASP A 217 -3.63 3.61 -15.96
C ASP A 217 -5.15 3.43 -16.08
N PRO A 218 -5.84 4.22 -16.92
CA PRO A 218 -7.29 4.16 -17.01
C PRO A 218 -7.83 2.79 -17.44
N VAL A 219 -7.03 1.95 -18.11
CA VAL A 219 -7.46 0.63 -18.59
C VAL A 219 -7.98 -0.27 -17.49
N CYS A 220 -7.44 -0.18 -16.27
CA CYS A 220 -7.87 -1.03 -15.16
C CYS A 220 -9.00 -0.42 -14.34
N ARG A 221 -9.46 0.80 -14.65
CA ARG A 221 -10.45 1.57 -13.89
C ARG A 221 -11.54 2.18 -14.78
N ASP A 222 -11.80 1.54 -15.92
CA ASP A 222 -12.93 1.92 -16.78
C ASP A 222 -14.24 1.53 -16.09
N PRO A 223 -15.11 2.49 -15.72
CA PRO A 223 -16.35 2.19 -15.00
C PRO A 223 -17.35 1.37 -15.82
N THR A 224 -17.14 1.22 -17.14
CA THR A 224 -17.96 0.38 -18.00
C THR A 224 -17.49 -1.08 -18.04
N ASP A 225 -16.26 -1.38 -17.60
CA ASP A 225 -15.78 -2.74 -17.45
C ASP A 225 -16.17 -3.28 -16.07
N PRO A 226 -17.03 -4.31 -15.95
CA PRO A 226 -17.38 -4.88 -14.65
C PRO A 226 -16.17 -5.40 -13.86
N ASN A 227 -15.04 -5.65 -14.52
CA ASN A 227 -13.80 -6.09 -13.89
C ASN A 227 -12.87 -4.96 -13.49
N HIS A 228 -13.28 -3.69 -13.57
CA HIS A 228 -12.47 -2.57 -13.12
C HIS A 228 -12.03 -2.76 -11.65
N VAL A 229 -10.82 -2.31 -11.32
CA VAL A 229 -10.28 -2.40 -9.96
C VAL A 229 -11.23 -1.72 -8.97
N SER A 230 -11.42 -2.31 -7.80
CA SER A 230 -12.28 -1.77 -6.76
C SER A 230 -11.61 -0.57 -6.08
N ASP A 231 -12.26 0.59 -6.15
CA ASP A 231 -11.78 1.80 -5.46
C ASP A 231 -11.67 1.58 -3.95
N GLU A 232 -12.57 0.79 -3.36
CA GLU A 232 -12.56 0.50 -1.92
C GLU A 232 -11.33 -0.34 -1.52
N LEU A 233 -10.91 -1.28 -2.37
CA LEU A 233 -9.68 -2.04 -2.15
C LEU A 233 -8.45 -1.14 -2.32
N LEU A 234 -8.46 -0.21 -3.28
CA LEU A 234 -7.40 0.80 -3.41
C LEU A 234 -7.34 1.71 -2.18
N ARG A 235 -8.47 2.20 -1.67
CA ARG A 235 -8.55 2.98 -0.42
C ARG A 235 -8.00 2.21 0.76
N TRP A 236 -8.36 0.92 0.88
CA TRP A 236 -7.82 0.04 1.92
C TRP A 236 -6.29 -0.06 1.81
N HIS A 237 -5.75 -0.34 0.63
CA HIS A 237 -4.31 -0.44 0.41
C HIS A 237 -3.59 0.88 0.68
N PHE A 238 -4.18 2.01 0.27
CA PHE A 238 -3.67 3.35 0.57
C PHE A 238 -3.61 3.62 2.07
N ARG A 239 -4.67 3.29 2.81
CA ARG A 239 -4.71 3.41 4.26
C ARG A 239 -3.61 2.58 4.93
N GLN A 240 -3.46 1.32 4.55
CA GLN A 240 -2.38 0.47 5.06
C GLN A 240 -1.00 1.03 4.75
N SER A 241 -0.81 1.60 3.56
CA SER A 241 0.45 2.23 3.17
C SER A 241 0.76 3.49 3.98
N VAL A 242 -0.25 4.31 4.27
CA VAL A 242 -0.11 5.47 5.15
C VAL A 242 0.25 5.02 6.57
N LEU A 243 -0.44 4.03 7.13
CA LEU A 243 -0.13 3.52 8.47
C LEU A 243 1.28 2.93 8.52
N ALA A 244 1.67 2.16 7.50
CA ALA A 244 2.98 1.53 7.40
C ALA A 244 4.11 2.57 7.36
N ASN A 245 3.98 3.58 6.50
CA ASN A 245 5.09 4.49 6.22
C ASN A 245 5.07 5.74 7.08
N MET A 246 3.90 6.20 7.52
CA MET A 246 3.74 7.55 8.06
C MET A 246 3.56 7.62 9.57
N ARG A 247 3.03 6.58 10.21
CA ARG A 247 2.76 6.58 11.65
C ARG A 247 4.02 6.35 12.47
N GLY A 248 4.27 7.19 13.48
CA GLY A 248 5.35 6.97 14.44
C GLY A 248 6.70 6.71 13.77
N ALA A 249 7.41 5.65 14.15
CA ALA A 249 8.67 5.24 13.49
C ALA A 249 8.48 4.57 12.11
N GLY A 250 7.24 4.21 11.74
CA GLY A 250 6.92 3.37 10.60
C GLY A 250 7.13 1.89 10.88
N GLU A 251 6.45 1.06 10.10
CA GLU A 251 6.56 -0.40 10.15
C GLU A 251 7.88 -0.88 9.52
N PRO A 252 8.36 -2.09 9.81
CA PRO A 252 9.54 -2.64 9.17
C PRO A 252 9.41 -2.75 7.64
N VAL A 253 10.56 -2.70 6.97
CA VAL A 253 10.74 -3.17 5.59
C VAL A 253 11.38 -4.54 5.70
N PHE A 254 10.86 -5.51 4.97
CA PHE A 254 11.25 -6.90 5.07
C PHE A 254 12.07 -7.31 3.86
N GLU A 255 13.31 -7.72 4.10
CA GLU A 255 14.13 -8.34 3.07
C GLU A 255 13.77 -9.82 2.92
N SER A 256 14.04 -10.36 1.74
CA SER A 256 13.78 -11.77 1.41
C SER A 256 15.02 -12.51 0.90
N ASP A 257 16.10 -11.79 0.57
CA ASP A 257 17.36 -12.29 0.05
C ASP A 257 18.36 -12.60 1.19
N PHE A 258 17.96 -13.51 2.08
CA PHE A 258 18.84 -13.94 3.17
C PHE A 258 20.10 -14.66 2.66
N PRO A 259 21.29 -14.40 3.24
CA PRO A 259 22.52 -15.10 2.89
C PRO A 259 22.40 -16.64 2.90
N PRO A 260 23.17 -17.36 2.07
CA PRO A 260 23.22 -18.81 2.14
C PRO A 260 23.61 -19.30 3.54
N GLY A 261 22.83 -20.24 4.09
CA GLY A 261 23.05 -20.76 5.44
C GLY A 261 22.39 -19.95 6.56
N THR A 262 21.68 -18.85 6.25
CA THR A 262 20.85 -18.15 7.24
C THR A 262 19.72 -19.07 7.71
N ASP A 263 19.64 -19.25 9.02
CA ASP A 263 18.48 -19.87 9.65
C ASP A 263 17.29 -18.92 9.56
N LYS A 264 16.49 -19.08 8.51
CA LYS A 264 15.30 -18.27 8.25
C LYS A 264 14.29 -18.35 9.41
N MET A 265 14.24 -19.47 10.13
CA MET A 265 13.34 -19.62 11.28
C MET A 265 13.82 -18.80 12.48
N ALA A 266 15.13 -18.77 12.72
CA ALA A 266 15.71 -17.91 13.75
C ALA A 266 15.46 -16.42 13.43
N VAL A 267 15.66 -16.01 12.17
CA VAL A 267 15.41 -14.63 11.73
C VAL A 267 13.94 -14.26 11.89
N LEU A 268 13.02 -15.09 11.37
CA LEU A 268 11.59 -14.84 11.54
C LEU A 268 11.21 -14.76 13.02
N ARG A 269 11.78 -15.60 13.90
CA ARG A 269 11.47 -15.54 15.33
C ARG A 269 11.84 -14.21 15.99
N GLU A 270 12.90 -13.55 15.52
CA GLU A 270 13.42 -12.30 16.09
C GLU A 270 12.82 -11.05 15.43
N GLU A 271 12.21 -11.18 14.25
CA GLU A 271 11.57 -10.08 13.53
C GLU A 271 10.23 -9.66 14.16
N LEU A 272 9.97 -8.35 14.13
CA LEU A 272 8.63 -7.82 14.35
C LEU A 272 7.69 -8.37 13.26
N TYR A 273 6.55 -8.93 13.65
CA TYR A 273 5.63 -9.72 12.80
C TYR A 273 6.15 -11.09 12.36
N GLY A 274 7.23 -11.58 12.96
CA GLY A 274 7.83 -12.87 12.65
C GLY A 274 6.89 -14.07 12.67
N LYS A 275 6.04 -14.12 13.70
CA LYS A 275 5.04 -15.18 13.87
C LYS A 275 3.97 -15.09 12.77
N GLU A 276 3.43 -13.91 12.53
CA GLU A 276 2.41 -13.64 11.53
C GLU A 276 2.93 -13.96 10.12
N ARG A 277 4.17 -13.56 9.83
CA ARG A 277 4.87 -13.91 8.58
C ARG A 277 5.05 -15.41 8.44
N PHE A 278 5.43 -16.11 9.50
CA PHE A 278 5.54 -17.57 9.48
C PHE A 278 4.17 -18.24 9.25
N GLU A 279 3.12 -17.79 9.94
CA GLU A 279 1.76 -18.31 9.77
C GLU A 279 1.25 -18.10 8.34
N MET A 280 1.41 -16.90 7.78
CA MET A 280 1.08 -16.60 6.37
C MET A 280 1.85 -17.48 5.38
N GLU A 281 3.12 -17.79 5.65
CA GLU A 281 3.98 -18.61 4.78
C GLU A 281 3.51 -20.07 4.79
N ILE A 282 3.18 -20.60 5.97
CA ILE A 282 2.62 -21.93 6.13
C ILE A 282 1.27 -22.03 5.43
N GLU A 283 0.37 -21.06 5.64
CA GLU A 283 -0.93 -21.04 4.98
C GLU A 283 -0.80 -20.97 3.45
N SER A 284 0.10 -20.13 2.94
CA SER A 284 0.37 -20.02 1.50
C SER A 284 0.83 -21.35 0.90
N ARG A 285 1.79 -22.03 1.56
CA ARG A 285 2.27 -23.35 1.13
C ARG A 285 1.19 -24.42 1.19
N LEU A 286 0.37 -24.45 2.24
CA LEU A 286 -0.73 -25.40 2.35
C LEU A 286 -1.76 -25.22 1.23
N ARG A 287 -2.06 -23.97 0.83
CA ARG A 287 -2.93 -23.66 -0.31
C ARG A 287 -2.33 -24.08 -1.67
N SER A 288 -1.00 -24.15 -1.80
CA SER A 288 -0.34 -24.57 -3.05
C SER A 288 -0.32 -26.10 -3.27
N VAL A 289 -0.62 -26.90 -2.23
CA VAL A 289 -0.54 -28.38 -2.26
C VAL A 289 -1.93 -29.03 -2.38
N GLY A 290 -3.02 -28.27 -2.19
CA GLY A 290 -4.41 -28.72 -2.30
C GLY A 290 -5.05 -28.30 -3.63
#